data_AF-A0A8A4TWI1-F1
#
_entry.id   AF-A0A8A4TWI1-F1
#
_cell.length_a   1.000
_cell.length_b   1.000
_cell.length_c   1.000
_cell.angle_alpha   90.00
_cell.angle_beta   90.00
_cell.angle_gamma   90.00
#
_symmetry.space_group_name_H-M   'P 1'
#
loop_
_entity.id
_entity.type
_entity.pdbx_description
1 polymer ?
#
loop_
_entity_poly.entity_id
_entity_poly.type
_entity_poly.pdbx_seq_one_letter_code
_entity_poly.pdbx_strand_id
1 'polypeptide(L)'
;MRMTLGTRPVLCSIFLIFFCSQLVQVAAAVPPMIKTEWGQSAPYNRQTPLLSGERTYPGCTTLALAQILNYYRYRDRGFNSVSYWLDNENLDPRYLELDLTQTVFPWNHMPDHLRGATQDEIDAVSTFIFQVGVALNVQFDLGTGSPATGKQLENAVRYAFGYNNKGRRQMYVALRATADGYKLYSDEEWRAMVIDELDQGRPVLHMARNQNGEGHAFVIDGYDDSGQVHVNWGWAGHANGYYDLFHLQPEGSESVWNREAMIYVGLEPEDGFAAAMAGDTPDGDWIETSHAATVQAGEWRHFGPFDVGEGTFDVRMQGTGDADLHLRSEAAPTETEYDCRPYLEGSDEQCSLEGPGRIFVAVNGYADRSVVDLIVRYPRPTPAPGGDGPDPQPTIEGVDLILRDAALAFDEAVADTQVPVSVEVFNAGNLSAGPTRLKYYFSTDAVWDSGDTYRNYDAVSALAGSAGSEESANVRIPVGTEPGSWYIVLVADANGDLAETDESNNWVALPIRVR
;
A
#
# COMPACT_ATOMS: atom_id res chain seq x y z
N MET A 1 39.48 50.77 -42.77
CA MET A 1 39.36 51.26 -41.39
C MET A 1 37.89 51.20 -41.01
N ARG A 2 37.57 50.34 -40.03
CA ARG A 2 36.30 50.11 -39.29
C ARG A 2 34.93 50.16 -40.01
N MET A 3 34.30 48.98 -40.01
CA MET A 3 32.85 48.73 -40.05
C MET A 3 32.13 49.31 -38.83
N THR A 4 30.92 49.82 -39.06
CA THR A 4 29.77 49.76 -38.13
C THR A 4 28.51 49.75 -38.96
N LEU A 5 27.61 48.78 -38.74
CA LEU A 5 26.15 48.97 -38.53
C LEU A 5 25.38 47.65 -38.71
N GLY A 6 24.71 47.25 -37.63
CA GLY A 6 23.24 47.11 -37.63
C GLY A 6 22.64 45.91 -38.34
N THR A 7 22.49 44.82 -37.60
CA THR A 7 21.67 43.64 -37.87
C THR A 7 20.15 43.93 -37.82
N ARG A 8 19.40 43.45 -38.82
CA ARG A 8 18.12 42.71 -38.68
C ARG A 8 17.85 41.87 -39.95
N PRO A 9 17.55 40.56 -39.82
CA PRO A 9 16.62 39.88 -40.72
C PRO A 9 15.50 39.17 -39.94
N VAL A 10 14.22 39.40 -40.28
CA VAL A 10 13.36 38.57 -41.17
C VAL A 10 13.09 37.17 -40.61
N LEU A 11 11.85 36.98 -40.15
CA LEU A 11 11.26 35.72 -39.67
C LEU A 11 11.20 34.67 -40.79
N CYS A 12 11.62 33.45 -40.46
CA CYS A 12 11.24 32.24 -41.17
C CYS A 12 10.84 31.19 -40.13
N SER A 13 9.59 30.73 -40.22
CA SER A 13 8.95 29.84 -39.26
C SER A 13 9.57 28.43 -39.29
N ILE A 14 10.11 27.98 -38.16
CA ILE A 14 10.45 26.59 -37.89
C ILE A 14 9.50 26.12 -36.79
N PHE A 15 8.75 25.05 -37.08
CA PHE A 15 7.98 24.30 -36.09
C PHE A 15 8.95 23.71 -35.05
N LEU A 16 8.94 24.26 -33.84
CA LEU A 16 9.62 23.71 -32.67
C LEU A 16 8.60 22.93 -31.86
N ILE A 17 8.75 21.60 -31.87
CA ILE A 17 8.10 20.69 -30.92
C ILE A 17 8.64 21.09 -29.54
N PHE A 18 7.78 21.64 -28.69
CA PHE A 18 8.09 21.88 -27.28
C PHE A 18 8.16 20.53 -26.57
N PHE A 19 9.37 19.97 -26.44
CA PHE A 19 9.65 19.07 -25.32
C PHE A 19 9.72 19.93 -24.07
N CYS A 20 8.69 19.85 -23.23
CA CYS A 20 8.74 20.34 -21.87
C CYS A 20 9.73 19.45 -21.10
N SER A 21 11.02 19.82 -21.12
CA SER A 21 11.98 19.25 -20.19
C SER A 21 11.67 19.85 -18.82
N GLN A 22 10.93 19.12 -18.00
CA GLN A 22 10.98 19.36 -16.56
C GLN A 22 12.45 19.20 -16.14
N LEU A 23 13.04 20.27 -15.60
CA LEU A 23 14.30 20.19 -14.88
C LEU A 23 14.03 19.36 -13.62
N VAL A 24 14.34 18.07 -13.67
CA VAL A 24 14.47 17.26 -12.45
C VAL A 24 15.68 17.81 -11.73
N GLN A 25 15.46 18.39 -10.55
CA GLN A 25 16.54 18.85 -9.71
C GLN A 25 17.17 17.61 -9.07
N VAL A 26 18.35 17.22 -9.57
CA VAL A 26 19.18 16.16 -8.98
C VAL A 26 19.44 16.52 -7.51
N ALA A 27 19.16 15.59 -6.60
CA ALA A 27 19.42 15.83 -5.18
C ALA A 27 20.95 15.92 -4.94
N ALA A 28 21.38 16.67 -3.91
CA ALA A 28 22.81 16.74 -3.58
C ALA A 28 23.31 15.45 -2.89
N ALA A 29 22.39 14.71 -2.28
CA ALA A 29 22.55 13.42 -1.62
C ALA A 29 21.15 12.84 -1.36
N VAL A 30 21.05 11.51 -1.25
CA VAL A 30 19.85 10.81 -0.76
C VAL A 30 20.27 9.98 0.44
N PRO A 31 19.80 10.28 1.68
CA PRO A 31 20.15 9.49 2.85
C PRO A 31 19.60 8.05 2.72
N PRO A 32 20.16 7.07 3.45
CA PRO A 32 19.71 5.68 3.39
C PRO A 32 18.21 5.57 3.68
N MET A 33 17.45 5.11 2.69
CA MET A 33 16.00 5.02 2.71
C MET A 33 15.52 3.81 3.53
N ILE A 34 16.19 2.68 3.40
CA ILE A 34 15.83 1.44 4.10
C ILE A 34 16.40 1.50 5.52
N LYS A 35 15.53 1.26 6.50
CA LYS A 35 15.91 1.20 7.93
C LYS A 35 16.20 -0.20 8.42
N THR A 36 15.66 -1.21 7.74
CA THR A 36 15.87 -2.61 8.13
C THR A 36 17.32 -3.03 7.97
N GLU A 37 17.81 -3.74 8.96
CA GLU A 37 19.08 -4.42 9.03
C GLU A 37 18.82 -5.93 9.15
N TRP A 38 18.13 -6.49 8.15
CA TRP A 38 17.74 -7.90 8.18
C TRP A 38 18.85 -8.82 7.65
N GLY A 39 18.77 -10.11 8.02
CA GLY A 39 19.79 -11.11 7.69
C GLY A 39 19.18 -12.42 7.19
N GLN A 40 20.03 -13.35 6.76
CA GLN A 40 19.57 -14.65 6.25
C GLN A 40 19.63 -15.77 7.30
N SER A 41 20.46 -15.65 8.33
CA SER A 41 20.61 -16.64 9.40
C SER A 41 19.56 -16.45 10.50
N ALA A 42 19.58 -17.32 11.51
CA ALA A 42 18.76 -17.14 12.69
C ALA A 42 18.97 -15.74 13.33
N PRO A 43 17.90 -15.07 13.80
CA PRO A 43 16.51 -15.55 13.88
C PRO A 43 15.65 -15.34 12.62
N TYR A 44 16.18 -14.73 11.55
CA TYR A 44 15.42 -14.36 10.35
C TYR A 44 14.92 -15.56 9.53
N ASN A 45 15.62 -16.70 9.56
CA ASN A 45 15.19 -17.92 8.87
C ASN A 45 14.35 -18.88 9.73
N ARG A 46 13.77 -18.41 10.83
CA ARG A 46 13.07 -19.29 11.77
C ARG A 46 11.89 -20.06 11.13
N GLN A 47 11.20 -19.48 10.16
CA GLN A 47 10.06 -20.12 9.48
C GLN A 47 10.44 -20.86 8.20
N THR A 48 11.72 -20.84 7.78
CA THR A 48 12.15 -21.59 6.60
C THR A 48 12.14 -23.10 6.87
N PRO A 49 12.03 -23.95 5.83
CA PRO A 49 12.09 -25.39 5.96
C PRO A 49 13.31 -25.88 6.76
N LEU A 50 13.14 -26.97 7.51
CA LEU A 50 14.25 -27.71 8.09
C LEU A 50 14.82 -28.69 7.06
N LEU A 51 16.14 -28.69 6.92
CA LEU A 51 16.90 -29.67 6.16
C LEU A 51 17.94 -30.29 7.11
N SER A 52 17.86 -31.61 7.33
CA SER A 52 18.73 -32.35 8.26
C SER A 52 18.76 -31.79 9.69
N GLY A 53 17.67 -31.18 10.14
CA GLY A 53 17.55 -30.58 11.49
C GLY A 53 18.03 -29.13 11.59
N GLU A 54 18.53 -28.54 10.50
CA GLU A 54 18.97 -27.15 10.42
C GLU A 54 17.99 -26.31 9.59
N ARG A 55 17.81 -25.04 9.97
CA ARG A 55 16.98 -24.11 9.19
C ARG A 55 17.71 -23.74 7.91
N THR A 56 17.03 -23.89 6.79
CA THR A 56 17.51 -23.48 5.47
C THR A 56 17.60 -21.96 5.36
N TYR A 57 18.33 -21.48 4.37
CA TYR A 57 18.45 -20.06 4.06
C TYR A 57 17.37 -19.62 3.06
N PRO A 58 16.74 -18.45 3.28
CA PRO A 58 15.75 -17.87 2.38
C PRO A 58 16.38 -17.26 1.11
N GLY A 59 17.66 -16.94 1.18
CA GLY A 59 18.48 -16.43 0.10
C GLY A 59 18.56 -14.92 -0.05
N CYS A 60 19.66 -14.47 -0.68
CA CYS A 60 20.01 -13.06 -0.77
C CYS A 60 18.96 -12.24 -1.54
N THR A 61 18.43 -12.76 -2.66
CA THR A 61 17.35 -12.09 -3.41
C THR A 61 16.11 -11.88 -2.54
N THR A 62 15.73 -12.91 -1.78
CA THR A 62 14.57 -12.85 -0.87
C THR A 62 14.75 -11.75 0.15
N LEU A 63 15.92 -11.65 0.76
CA LEU A 63 16.19 -10.62 1.76
C LEU A 63 16.22 -9.22 1.16
N ALA A 64 16.88 -9.05 0.00
CA ALA A 64 16.91 -7.77 -0.69
C ALA A 64 15.49 -7.30 -1.04
N LEU A 65 14.66 -8.18 -1.61
CA LEU A 65 13.28 -7.86 -1.93
C LEU A 65 12.44 -7.60 -0.68
N ALA A 66 12.54 -8.44 0.37
CA ALA A 66 11.76 -8.27 1.60
C ALA A 66 12.05 -6.91 2.27
N GLN A 67 13.31 -6.46 2.29
CA GLN A 67 13.65 -5.15 2.84
C GLN A 67 13.05 -4.00 2.01
N ILE A 68 13.02 -4.11 0.67
CA ILE A 68 12.38 -3.13 -0.22
C ILE A 68 10.85 -3.12 -0.03
N LEU A 69 10.22 -4.28 0.06
CA LEU A 69 8.77 -4.38 0.30
C LEU A 69 8.40 -3.78 1.67
N ASN A 70 9.21 -4.01 2.71
CA ASN A 70 9.01 -3.40 4.03
C ASN A 70 9.31 -1.90 4.06
N TYR A 71 10.13 -1.39 3.14
CA TYR A 71 10.31 0.06 2.97
C TYR A 71 9.05 0.70 2.42
N TYR A 72 8.46 0.11 1.39
CA TYR A 72 7.24 0.65 0.79
C TYR A 72 5.99 0.42 1.65
N ARG A 73 5.88 -0.74 2.32
CA ARG A 73 4.70 -1.16 3.10
C ARG A 73 3.38 -0.99 2.33
N TYR A 74 3.45 -1.15 1.00
CA TYR A 74 2.43 -0.68 0.06
C TYR A 74 1.04 -1.31 0.26
N ARG A 75 1.01 -2.61 0.55
CA ARG A 75 -0.23 -3.34 0.81
C ARG A 75 -0.10 -4.06 2.13
N ASP A 76 -1.18 -4.14 2.88
CA ASP A 76 -1.26 -4.95 4.08
C ASP A 76 -1.41 -6.44 3.76
N ARG A 77 -1.70 -6.81 2.51
CA ARG A 77 -1.86 -8.18 2.02
C ARG A 77 -1.22 -8.36 0.64
N GLY A 78 -0.96 -9.60 0.25
CA GLY A 78 -0.50 -9.90 -1.10
C GLY A 78 -1.60 -9.74 -2.13
N PHE A 79 -1.19 -9.65 -3.39
CA PHE A 79 -2.06 -9.41 -4.53
C PHE A 79 -2.67 -10.70 -5.11
N ASN A 80 -1.95 -11.83 -5.03
CA ASN A 80 -2.47 -13.14 -5.41
C ASN A 80 -1.87 -14.24 -4.55
N SER A 81 -2.54 -15.39 -4.53
CA SER A 81 -1.95 -16.64 -4.02
C SER A 81 -0.77 -17.09 -4.89
N VAL A 82 0.22 -17.70 -4.24
CA VAL A 82 1.42 -18.25 -4.88
C VAL A 82 1.59 -19.71 -4.51
N SER A 83 2.09 -20.51 -5.44
CA SER A 83 2.46 -21.89 -5.15
C SER A 83 3.61 -22.37 -6.03
N TYR A 84 4.40 -23.28 -5.49
CA TYR A 84 5.44 -23.97 -6.25
C TYR A 84 5.84 -25.29 -5.59
N TRP A 85 6.58 -26.09 -6.35
CA TRP A 85 7.23 -27.28 -5.83
C TRP A 85 8.62 -26.92 -5.29
N LEU A 86 8.80 -27.11 -3.99
CA LEU A 86 10.11 -27.17 -3.37
C LEU A 86 10.66 -28.57 -3.63
N ASP A 87 11.59 -28.66 -4.57
CA ASP A 87 12.20 -29.88 -5.04
C ASP A 87 13.71 -29.63 -5.15
N ASN A 88 14.42 -29.98 -4.09
CA ASN A 88 15.88 -29.96 -4.07
C ASN A 88 16.39 -31.37 -3.78
N GLU A 89 17.61 -31.68 -4.19
CA GLU A 89 18.18 -33.04 -4.07
C GLU A 89 18.25 -33.59 -2.63
N ASN A 90 18.00 -32.74 -1.63
CA ASN A 90 18.17 -33.04 -0.21
C ASN A 90 16.86 -32.95 0.62
N LEU A 91 15.73 -32.56 0.02
CA LEU A 91 14.42 -32.43 0.68
C LEU A 91 13.44 -33.40 0.02
N ASP A 92 12.54 -33.98 0.81
CA ASP A 92 11.34 -34.60 0.26
C ASP A 92 10.56 -33.52 -0.51
N PRO A 93 10.20 -33.75 -1.78
CA PRO A 93 9.46 -32.78 -2.57
C PRO A 93 8.21 -32.33 -1.83
N ARG A 94 8.08 -31.02 -1.61
CA ARG A 94 6.93 -30.42 -0.94
C ARG A 94 6.27 -29.40 -1.85
N TYR A 95 4.96 -29.52 -1.98
CA TYR A 95 4.13 -28.48 -2.57
C TYR A 95 3.89 -27.40 -1.52
N LEU A 96 4.34 -26.18 -1.81
CA LEU A 96 4.08 -25.01 -0.98
C LEU A 96 3.02 -24.17 -1.68
N GLU A 97 1.98 -23.81 -0.93
CA GLU A 97 0.89 -22.96 -1.39
C GLU A 97 0.60 -21.93 -0.30
N LEU A 98 0.59 -20.66 -0.68
CA LEU A 98 0.31 -19.54 0.20
C LEU A 98 -0.76 -18.66 -0.44
N ASP A 99 -1.85 -18.47 0.27
CA ASP A 99 -2.82 -17.44 -0.07
C ASP A 99 -2.37 -16.10 0.53
N LEU A 100 -1.61 -15.33 -0.25
CA LEU A 100 -1.15 -14.03 0.19
C LEU A 100 -2.29 -13.00 0.25
N THR A 101 -3.44 -13.24 -0.42
CA THR A 101 -4.60 -12.35 -0.35
C THR A 101 -5.25 -12.37 1.03
N GLN A 102 -5.13 -13.49 1.75
CA GLN A 102 -5.67 -13.66 3.10
C GLN A 102 -4.62 -13.42 4.20
N THR A 103 -3.36 -13.21 3.84
CA THR A 103 -2.26 -13.02 4.79
C THR A 103 -2.02 -11.52 5.04
N VAL A 104 -2.27 -11.06 6.27
CA VAL A 104 -1.87 -9.71 6.69
C VAL A 104 -0.37 -9.66 6.95
N PHE A 105 0.32 -8.69 6.36
CA PHE A 105 1.70 -8.34 6.64
C PHE A 105 1.73 -7.38 7.83
N PRO A 106 2.20 -7.81 9.01
CA PRO A 106 2.12 -7.00 10.21
C PRO A 106 3.28 -6.00 10.26
N TRP A 107 3.27 -5.00 9.37
CA TRP A 107 4.38 -4.06 9.16
C TRP A 107 4.90 -3.43 10.46
N ASN A 108 4.01 -3.10 11.39
CA ASN A 108 4.35 -2.50 12.68
C ASN A 108 4.96 -3.48 13.70
N HIS A 109 4.83 -4.78 13.47
CA HIS A 109 5.49 -5.85 14.25
C HIS A 109 6.77 -6.36 13.57
N MET A 110 7.25 -5.68 12.53
CA MET A 110 8.48 -6.03 11.83
C MET A 110 9.54 -4.95 12.09
N PRO A 111 10.29 -5.04 13.21
CA PRO A 111 11.27 -4.03 13.58
C PRO A 111 12.45 -4.01 12.62
N ASP A 112 13.19 -2.90 12.64
CA ASP A 112 14.36 -2.70 11.79
C ASP A 112 15.44 -3.76 12.01
N HIS A 113 15.59 -4.28 13.22
CA HIS A 113 16.52 -5.37 13.52
C HIS A 113 15.96 -6.33 14.58
N LEU A 114 16.39 -7.60 14.55
CA LEU A 114 15.98 -8.60 15.53
C LEU A 114 16.88 -8.70 16.77
N ARG A 115 17.80 -7.75 16.97
CA ARG A 115 18.63 -7.66 18.19
C ARG A 115 17.76 -7.24 19.37
N GLY A 116 17.48 -8.18 20.27
CA GLY A 116 16.62 -7.94 21.45
C GLY A 116 15.12 -7.98 21.16
N ALA A 117 14.72 -8.40 19.96
CA ALA A 117 13.32 -8.52 19.57
C ALA A 117 12.59 -9.63 20.35
N THR A 118 11.29 -9.45 20.52
CA THR A 118 10.35 -10.44 21.06
C THR A 118 10.17 -11.62 20.13
N GLN A 119 9.60 -12.72 20.64
CA GLN A 119 9.31 -13.90 19.84
C GLN A 119 8.28 -13.60 18.73
N ASP A 120 7.31 -12.74 19.01
CA ASP A 120 6.28 -12.34 18.04
C ASP A 120 6.87 -11.49 16.91
N GLU A 121 7.79 -10.57 17.20
CA GLU A 121 8.51 -9.80 16.17
C GLU A 121 9.43 -10.70 15.33
N ILE A 122 10.11 -11.66 15.98
CA ILE A 122 10.91 -12.68 15.27
C ILE A 122 10.02 -13.49 14.34
N ASP A 123 8.86 -13.95 14.81
CA ASP A 123 7.93 -14.75 14.02
C ASP A 123 7.31 -13.92 12.90
N ALA A 124 6.99 -12.64 13.10
CA ALA A 124 6.51 -11.72 12.07
C ALA A 124 7.53 -11.55 10.95
N VAL A 125 8.77 -11.13 11.27
CA VAL A 125 9.82 -10.89 10.27
C VAL A 125 10.19 -12.20 9.55
N SER A 126 10.37 -13.29 10.27
CA SER A 126 10.77 -14.57 9.65
C SER A 126 9.66 -15.21 8.82
N THR A 127 8.38 -15.02 9.18
CA THR A 127 7.23 -15.43 8.36
C THR A 127 7.20 -14.63 7.07
N PHE A 128 7.35 -13.30 7.15
CA PHE A 128 7.35 -12.45 5.97
C PHE A 128 8.51 -12.79 5.02
N ILE A 129 9.72 -12.97 5.53
CA ILE A 129 10.87 -13.42 4.74
C ILE A 129 10.59 -14.77 4.06
N PHE A 130 9.98 -15.72 4.77
CA PHE A 130 9.60 -17.01 4.19
C PHE A 130 8.57 -16.85 3.05
N GLN A 131 7.54 -16.01 3.23
CA GLN A 131 6.52 -15.74 2.22
C GLN A 131 7.10 -15.10 0.96
N VAL A 132 8.03 -14.15 1.11
CA VAL A 132 8.76 -13.56 -0.02
C VAL A 132 9.59 -14.65 -0.74
N GLY A 133 10.23 -15.55 0.00
CA GLY A 133 10.97 -16.67 -0.57
C GLY A 133 10.10 -17.65 -1.37
N VAL A 134 8.89 -17.95 -0.87
CA VAL A 134 7.90 -18.77 -1.59
C VAL A 134 7.40 -18.05 -2.84
N ALA A 135 7.08 -16.75 -2.76
CA ALA A 135 6.67 -15.96 -3.93
C ALA A 135 7.74 -15.90 -5.02
N LEU A 136 9.03 -15.96 -4.63
CA LEU A 136 10.17 -16.03 -5.53
C LEU A 136 10.48 -17.45 -6.04
N ASN A 137 9.73 -18.47 -5.59
CA ASN A 137 9.95 -19.88 -5.89
C ASN A 137 11.39 -20.34 -5.54
N VAL A 138 11.93 -19.84 -4.42
CA VAL A 138 13.30 -20.18 -3.98
C VAL A 138 13.38 -21.66 -3.58
N GLN A 139 14.36 -22.37 -4.09
CA GLN A 139 14.75 -23.67 -3.55
C GLN A 139 15.56 -23.43 -2.28
N PHE A 140 14.90 -23.52 -1.12
CA PHE A 140 15.51 -23.34 0.18
C PHE A 140 16.58 -24.43 0.43
N ASP A 141 17.79 -24.06 0.82
CA ASP A 141 18.90 -25.00 1.08
C ASP A 141 19.76 -24.58 2.28
N LEU A 142 20.79 -25.37 2.63
CA LEU A 142 21.74 -25.06 3.71
C LEU A 142 22.88 -24.11 3.28
N GLY A 143 22.87 -23.65 2.03
CA GLY A 143 23.81 -22.69 1.48
C GLY A 143 23.25 -21.28 1.49
N THR A 144 22.87 -20.76 0.33
CA THR A 144 22.34 -19.39 0.18
C THR A 144 20.95 -19.38 -0.45
N GLY A 145 20.29 -20.52 -0.59
CA GLY A 145 19.09 -20.69 -1.40
C GLY A 145 19.35 -20.48 -2.90
N SER A 146 18.47 -20.99 -3.77
CA SER A 146 18.60 -20.74 -5.20
C SER A 146 18.41 -19.24 -5.51
N PRO A 147 19.25 -18.62 -6.35
CA PRO A 147 19.06 -17.22 -6.75
C PRO A 147 17.81 -17.08 -7.61
N ALA A 148 16.79 -16.40 -7.08
CA ALA A 148 15.66 -15.95 -7.89
C ALA A 148 16.10 -14.75 -8.73
N THR A 149 15.93 -14.82 -10.06
CA THR A 149 16.35 -13.76 -10.99
C THR A 149 15.36 -13.62 -12.14
N GLY A 150 15.51 -12.56 -12.93
CA GLY A 150 14.72 -12.30 -14.13
C GLY A 150 13.22 -12.41 -13.86
N LYS A 151 12.57 -13.36 -14.56
CA LYS A 151 11.12 -13.53 -14.55
C LYS A 151 10.56 -13.99 -13.20
N GLN A 152 11.32 -14.72 -12.39
CA GLN A 152 10.86 -15.15 -11.06
C GLN A 152 10.64 -13.93 -10.15
N LEU A 153 11.62 -13.02 -10.10
CA LEU A 153 11.53 -11.80 -9.32
C LEU A 153 10.45 -10.87 -9.87
N GLU A 154 10.44 -10.68 -11.19
CA GLU A 154 9.42 -9.86 -11.85
C GLU A 154 8.00 -10.36 -11.53
N ASN A 155 7.78 -11.67 -11.55
CA ASN A 155 6.49 -12.27 -11.24
C ASN A 155 6.11 -12.11 -9.77
N ALA A 156 7.05 -12.29 -8.84
CA ALA A 156 6.80 -12.09 -7.41
C ALA A 156 6.37 -10.64 -7.14
N VAL A 157 7.17 -9.67 -7.61
CA VAL A 157 6.89 -8.24 -7.43
C VAL A 157 5.52 -7.86 -8.03
N ARG A 158 5.24 -8.27 -9.26
CA ARG A 158 4.01 -7.88 -9.98
C ARG A 158 2.77 -8.63 -9.53
N TYR A 159 2.84 -9.97 -9.52
CA TYR A 159 1.66 -10.80 -9.35
C TYR A 159 1.45 -11.25 -7.91
N ALA A 160 2.51 -11.47 -7.13
CA ALA A 160 2.36 -11.87 -5.73
C ALA A 160 2.13 -10.66 -4.82
N PHE A 161 2.83 -9.54 -5.05
CA PHE A 161 2.77 -8.35 -4.18
C PHE A 161 2.10 -7.13 -4.83
N GLY A 162 1.77 -7.16 -6.12
CA GLY A 162 0.96 -6.13 -6.77
C GLY A 162 1.68 -4.83 -7.12
N TYR A 163 3.01 -4.85 -7.23
CA TYR A 163 3.81 -3.68 -7.63
C TYR A 163 3.89 -3.58 -9.17
N ASN A 164 3.86 -2.37 -9.73
CA ASN A 164 3.97 -2.13 -11.18
C ASN A 164 2.97 -2.92 -12.08
N ASN A 165 1.72 -3.18 -11.67
CA ASN A 165 0.81 -4.08 -12.38
C ASN A 165 -0.08 -3.40 -13.47
N LYS A 166 -0.24 -2.06 -13.48
CA LYS A 166 -0.90 -1.29 -14.58
C LYS A 166 0.10 -0.84 -15.68
N GLY A 167 -0.26 -1.10 -16.93
CA GLY A 167 0.58 -0.82 -18.10
C GLY A 167 0.92 0.66 -18.31
N ARG A 168 2.20 1.03 -18.12
CA ARG A 168 3.02 1.96 -18.95
C ARG A 168 4.34 2.38 -18.26
N ARG A 169 4.52 2.15 -16.96
CA ARG A 169 5.84 2.19 -16.29
C ARG A 169 6.36 0.77 -16.09
N GLN A 170 7.22 0.32 -17.01
CA GLN A 170 7.76 -1.03 -16.93
C GLN A 170 8.88 -1.04 -15.90
N MET A 171 8.67 -1.69 -14.75
CA MET A 171 9.82 -2.26 -14.04
C MET A 171 10.56 -3.17 -15.02
N TYR A 172 11.85 -2.95 -15.21
CA TYR A 172 12.69 -3.75 -16.12
C TYR A 172 14.03 -4.08 -15.47
N VAL A 173 14.69 -5.09 -16.03
CA VAL A 173 16.02 -5.51 -15.59
C VAL A 173 17.06 -4.86 -16.47
N ALA A 174 17.96 -4.08 -15.88
CA ALA A 174 19.13 -3.54 -16.57
C ALA A 174 20.35 -4.40 -16.24
N LEU A 175 21.08 -4.83 -17.26
CA LEU A 175 22.35 -5.54 -17.14
C LEU A 175 23.48 -4.58 -17.54
N ARG A 176 24.48 -4.38 -16.70
CA ARG A 176 25.60 -3.46 -16.98
C ARG A 176 26.47 -3.97 -18.12
N ALA A 177 26.81 -5.26 -18.09
CA ALA A 177 27.63 -5.92 -19.07
C ALA A 177 27.24 -7.38 -19.24
N THR A 178 27.37 -7.91 -20.46
CA THR A 178 27.17 -9.31 -20.77
C THR A 178 28.28 -10.19 -20.16
N ALA A 179 28.06 -11.50 -20.10
CA ALA A 179 29.02 -12.46 -19.53
C ALA A 179 30.38 -12.50 -20.28
N ASP A 180 30.41 -12.17 -21.58
CA ASP A 180 31.62 -12.04 -22.38
C ASP A 180 32.31 -10.66 -22.26
N GLY A 181 31.79 -9.78 -21.39
CA GLY A 181 32.41 -8.51 -21.03
C GLY A 181 32.00 -7.32 -21.91
N TYR A 182 31.00 -7.48 -22.80
CA TYR A 182 30.46 -6.36 -23.57
C TYR A 182 29.64 -5.45 -22.65
N LYS A 183 30.10 -4.19 -22.47
CA LYS A 183 29.38 -3.17 -21.71
C LYS A 183 28.12 -2.74 -22.47
N LEU A 184 26.95 -2.96 -21.87
CA LEU A 184 25.66 -2.49 -22.37
C LEU A 184 25.40 -1.03 -21.98
N TYR A 185 25.97 -0.62 -20.85
CA TYR A 185 25.96 0.75 -20.35
C TYR A 185 27.37 1.20 -20.01
N SER A 186 27.69 2.45 -20.32
CA SER A 186 28.88 3.12 -19.80
C SER A 186 28.80 3.28 -18.28
N ASP A 187 29.92 3.58 -17.64
CA ASP A 187 29.95 3.80 -16.20
C ASP A 187 29.10 5.04 -15.83
N GLU A 188 29.06 6.07 -16.69
CA GLU A 188 28.22 7.25 -16.52
C GLU A 188 26.73 6.92 -16.62
N GLU A 189 26.30 6.19 -17.65
CA GLU A 189 24.89 5.78 -17.82
C GLU A 189 24.43 4.85 -16.70
N TRP A 190 25.29 3.92 -16.26
CA TRP A 190 24.97 3.02 -15.16
C TRP A 190 24.80 3.78 -13.84
N ARG A 191 25.71 4.71 -13.53
CA ARG A 191 25.58 5.57 -12.34
C ARG A 191 24.32 6.43 -12.44
N ALA A 192 24.08 7.09 -13.58
CA ALA A 192 22.90 7.92 -13.77
C ALA A 192 21.60 7.15 -13.53
N MET A 193 21.51 5.90 -13.99
CA MET A 193 20.35 5.04 -13.77
C MET A 193 20.15 4.69 -12.29
N VAL A 194 21.21 4.36 -11.56
CA VAL A 194 21.12 4.09 -10.11
C VAL A 194 20.72 5.35 -9.35
N ILE A 195 21.32 6.50 -9.67
CA ILE A 195 21.00 7.78 -9.01
C ILE A 195 19.57 8.22 -9.33
N ASP A 196 19.09 8.05 -10.57
CA ASP A 196 17.72 8.40 -10.97
C ASP A 196 16.66 7.60 -10.18
N GLU A 197 16.92 6.33 -9.88
CA GLU A 197 16.05 5.54 -9.00
C GLU A 197 16.04 6.10 -7.57
N LEU A 198 17.21 6.38 -7.01
CA LEU A 198 17.35 6.89 -5.65
C LEU A 198 16.75 8.29 -5.49
N ASP A 199 16.94 9.17 -6.46
CA ASP A 199 16.33 10.51 -6.51
C ASP A 199 14.79 10.46 -6.57
N GLN A 200 14.25 9.37 -7.13
CA GLN A 200 12.80 9.10 -7.14
C GLN A 200 12.32 8.31 -5.91
N GLY A 201 13.18 8.15 -4.91
CA GLY A 201 12.87 7.46 -3.67
C GLY A 201 12.72 5.95 -3.81
N ARG A 202 13.31 5.35 -4.86
CA ARG A 202 13.23 3.91 -5.15
C ARG A 202 14.54 3.20 -4.78
N PRO A 203 14.56 2.38 -3.71
CA PRO A 203 15.70 1.53 -3.42
C PRO A 203 15.94 0.52 -4.55
N VAL A 204 17.19 0.37 -4.95
CA VAL A 204 17.60 -0.45 -6.08
C VAL A 204 17.99 -1.84 -5.61
N LEU A 205 17.21 -2.85 -6.02
CA LEU A 205 17.62 -4.25 -5.87
C LEU A 205 18.78 -4.51 -6.84
N HIS A 206 19.98 -4.65 -6.29
CA HIS A 206 21.22 -4.82 -7.03
C HIS A 206 21.75 -6.24 -6.86
N MET A 207 22.11 -6.89 -7.97
CA MET A 207 22.74 -8.20 -7.95
C MET A 207 24.04 -8.16 -8.75
N ALA A 208 25.05 -8.88 -8.29
CA ALA A 208 26.33 -8.94 -8.96
C ALA A 208 27.07 -10.24 -8.64
N ARG A 209 28.08 -10.54 -9.46
CA ARG A 209 29.05 -11.58 -9.19
C ARG A 209 30.35 -11.00 -8.63
N ASN A 210 31.03 -11.81 -7.83
CA ASN A 210 32.39 -11.52 -7.40
C ASN A 210 33.43 -12.13 -8.36
N GLN A 211 34.72 -11.93 -8.04
CA GLN A 211 35.84 -12.43 -8.83
C GLN A 211 35.86 -13.97 -8.96
N ASN A 212 35.27 -14.70 -8.01
CA ASN A 212 35.19 -16.17 -8.00
C ASN A 212 33.96 -16.69 -8.77
N GLY A 213 33.09 -15.80 -9.26
CA GLY A 213 31.86 -16.16 -9.98
C GLY A 213 30.67 -16.45 -9.06
N GLU A 214 30.82 -16.29 -7.74
CA GLU A 214 29.71 -16.36 -6.79
C GLU A 214 28.78 -15.17 -7.02
N GLY A 215 27.47 -15.36 -6.84
CA GLY A 215 26.46 -14.31 -7.00
C GLY A 215 25.96 -13.81 -5.64
N HIS A 216 25.62 -12.53 -5.54
CA HIS A 216 25.00 -11.93 -4.37
C HIS A 216 23.97 -10.88 -4.78
N ALA A 217 22.95 -10.69 -3.94
CA ALA A 217 21.92 -9.68 -4.09
C ALA A 217 21.83 -8.85 -2.82
N PHE A 218 21.71 -7.54 -2.99
CA PHE A 218 21.72 -6.54 -1.92
C PHE A 218 20.93 -5.31 -2.38
N VAL A 219 20.73 -4.35 -1.48
CA VAL A 219 19.99 -3.12 -1.80
C VAL A 219 20.93 -1.93 -1.80
N ILE A 220 20.81 -1.09 -2.82
CA ILE A 220 21.37 0.26 -2.84
C ILE A 220 20.22 1.22 -2.57
N ASP A 221 20.30 2.03 -1.52
CA ASP A 221 19.15 2.80 -1.01
C ASP A 221 19.49 4.24 -0.63
N GLY A 222 20.63 4.76 -1.08
CA GLY A 222 20.99 6.16 -0.92
C GLY A 222 22.34 6.47 -1.55
N TYR A 223 22.75 7.73 -1.52
CA TYR A 223 24.09 8.19 -1.87
C TYR A 223 24.48 9.46 -1.10
N ASP A 224 25.76 9.65 -0.82
CA ASP A 224 26.28 10.83 -0.11
C ASP A 224 26.72 11.95 -1.06
N ASP A 225 27.13 13.08 -0.50
CA ASP A 225 27.61 14.26 -1.23
C ASP A 225 28.93 14.03 -1.99
N SER A 226 29.62 12.92 -1.71
CA SER A 226 30.81 12.45 -2.43
C SER A 226 30.47 11.54 -3.62
N GLY A 227 29.20 11.18 -3.78
CA GLY A 227 28.70 10.27 -4.81
C GLY A 227 28.95 8.79 -4.52
N GLN A 228 29.27 8.43 -3.28
CA GLN A 228 29.27 7.04 -2.83
C GLN A 228 27.85 6.59 -2.56
N VAL A 229 27.53 5.35 -2.93
CA VAL A 229 26.20 4.78 -2.73
C VAL A 229 26.13 4.05 -1.41
N HIS A 230 25.03 4.22 -0.67
CA HIS A 230 24.76 3.43 0.52
C HIS A 230 24.30 2.03 0.12
N VAL A 231 24.87 1.01 0.77
CA VAL A 231 24.60 -0.40 0.48
C VAL A 231 24.13 -1.10 1.75
N ASN A 232 22.99 -1.76 1.65
CA ASN A 232 22.51 -2.75 2.62
C ASN A 232 22.77 -4.17 2.08
N TRP A 233 23.71 -4.88 2.69
CA TRP A 233 24.16 -6.19 2.22
C TRP A 233 23.22 -7.36 2.56
N GLY A 234 22.20 -7.13 3.41
CA GLY A 234 21.33 -8.19 3.92
C GLY A 234 22.04 -9.13 4.91
N TRP A 235 23.02 -8.61 5.66
CA TRP A 235 23.83 -9.33 6.65
C TRP A 235 23.63 -8.82 8.08
N ALA A 236 22.38 -8.55 8.44
CA ALA A 236 22.01 -8.07 9.78
C ALA A 236 22.75 -6.77 10.19
N GLY A 237 22.89 -5.84 9.24
CA GLY A 237 23.60 -4.57 9.42
C GLY A 237 25.12 -4.66 9.25
N HIS A 238 25.71 -5.87 9.23
CA HIS A 238 27.15 -6.02 9.05
C HIS A 238 27.61 -5.49 7.69
N ALA A 239 28.64 -4.64 7.72
CA ALA A 239 29.22 -3.96 6.56
C ALA A 239 28.27 -3.01 5.81
N ASN A 240 27.06 -2.70 6.31
CA ASN A 240 26.25 -1.66 5.69
C ASN A 240 26.99 -0.31 5.74
N GLY A 241 26.89 0.50 4.68
CA GLY A 241 27.61 1.77 4.60
C GLY A 241 27.74 2.31 3.19
N TYR A 242 28.56 3.36 3.03
CA TYR A 242 28.81 4.02 1.75
C TYR A 242 29.98 3.37 1.00
N TYR A 243 29.79 3.12 -0.29
CA TYR A 243 30.73 2.44 -1.17
C TYR A 243 30.82 3.13 -2.54
N ASP A 244 31.95 2.94 -3.23
CA ASP A 244 32.01 3.23 -4.65
C ASP A 244 31.16 2.21 -5.42
N LEU A 245 30.18 2.69 -6.19
CA LEU A 245 29.31 1.89 -7.06
C LEU A 245 30.09 0.93 -7.98
N PHE A 246 31.33 1.26 -8.34
CA PHE A 246 32.17 0.44 -9.19
C PHE A 246 33.18 -0.44 -8.44
N HIS A 247 33.26 -0.29 -7.12
CA HIS A 247 34.11 -1.07 -6.22
C HIS A 247 33.33 -1.45 -4.95
N LEU A 248 32.25 -2.21 -5.16
CA LEU A 248 31.34 -2.70 -4.12
C LEU A 248 32.00 -3.84 -3.31
N GLN A 249 32.89 -3.48 -2.40
CA GLN A 249 33.64 -4.39 -1.53
C GLN A 249 33.24 -4.18 -0.07
N PRO A 250 32.47 -5.08 0.56
CA PRO A 250 32.08 -4.96 1.96
C PRO A 250 33.31 -4.84 2.88
N GLU A 251 33.20 -4.03 3.92
CA GLU A 251 34.27 -3.89 4.92
C GLU A 251 34.71 -5.26 5.47
N GLY A 252 36.02 -5.53 5.45
CA GLY A 252 36.59 -6.79 5.93
C GLY A 252 36.48 -7.98 4.98
N SER A 253 35.94 -7.80 3.77
CA SER A 253 35.85 -8.84 2.73
C SER A 253 36.92 -8.66 1.64
N GLU A 254 37.37 -9.76 1.03
CA GLU A 254 38.18 -9.72 -0.21
C GLU A 254 37.30 -9.74 -1.47
N SER A 255 36.00 -10.00 -1.35
CA SER A 255 35.07 -10.12 -2.48
C SER A 255 34.59 -8.76 -2.96
N VAL A 256 34.71 -8.50 -4.27
CA VAL A 256 34.20 -7.27 -4.92
C VAL A 256 33.00 -7.63 -5.79
N TRP A 257 31.83 -7.07 -5.52
CA TRP A 257 30.54 -7.42 -6.14
C TRP A 257 30.18 -6.47 -7.28
N ASN A 258 30.93 -6.50 -8.38
CA ASN A 258 30.75 -5.57 -9.51
C ASN A 258 30.71 -6.24 -10.90
N ARG A 259 30.93 -7.56 -11.00
CA ARG A 259 30.88 -8.29 -12.27
C ARG A 259 29.45 -8.69 -12.61
N GLU A 260 29.09 -8.66 -13.90
CA GLU A 260 27.75 -9.03 -14.38
C GLU A 260 26.63 -8.34 -13.59
N ALA A 261 26.86 -7.08 -13.19
CA ALA A 261 25.94 -6.33 -12.35
C ALA A 261 24.58 -6.16 -13.05
N MET A 262 23.52 -6.42 -12.31
CA MET A 262 22.14 -6.28 -12.75
C MET A 262 21.32 -5.54 -11.69
N ILE A 263 20.40 -4.69 -12.14
CA ILE A 263 19.48 -3.96 -11.26
C ILE A 263 18.05 -4.07 -11.75
N TYR A 264 17.12 -3.96 -10.82
CA TYR A 264 15.70 -3.80 -11.11
C TYR A 264 15.35 -2.32 -11.03
N VAL A 265 15.04 -1.74 -12.19
CA VAL A 265 14.71 -0.32 -12.35
C VAL A 265 13.20 -0.15 -12.32
N GLY A 266 12.72 0.90 -11.64
CA GLY A 266 11.31 1.25 -11.56
C GLY A 266 10.51 0.34 -10.64
N LEU A 267 11.15 -0.33 -9.66
CA LEU A 267 10.43 -1.11 -8.66
C LEU A 267 9.75 -0.15 -7.68
N GLU A 268 8.44 0.03 -7.82
CA GLU A 268 7.64 0.96 -7.00
C GLU A 268 6.16 0.53 -6.88
N PRO A 269 5.45 1.02 -5.85
CA PRO A 269 3.99 0.95 -5.78
C PRO A 269 3.33 1.50 -7.05
N GLU A 270 2.13 1.01 -7.40
CA GLU A 270 1.46 1.41 -8.65
C GLU A 270 1.08 2.88 -8.71
N ASP A 271 0.86 3.53 -7.55
CA ASP A 271 0.42 4.92 -7.47
C ASP A 271 1.57 5.94 -7.55
N GLY A 272 2.81 5.48 -7.81
CA GLY A 272 4.01 6.31 -7.87
C GLY A 272 4.48 6.80 -6.49
N PHE A 273 5.79 6.74 -6.24
CA PHE A 273 6.36 7.02 -4.91
C PHE A 273 6.42 8.51 -4.52
N ALA A 274 6.08 9.45 -5.42
CA ALA A 274 6.40 10.87 -5.26
C ALA A 274 5.50 11.69 -4.29
N ALA A 275 4.66 11.07 -3.46
CA ALA A 275 3.83 11.79 -2.49
C ALA A 275 3.93 11.26 -1.04
N ALA A 276 4.73 10.22 -0.80
CA ALA A 276 4.83 9.62 0.53
C ALA A 276 5.91 10.27 1.42
N MET A 277 6.87 11.02 0.87
CA MET A 277 8.07 11.46 1.63
C MET A 277 8.54 12.91 1.43
N ALA A 278 7.73 13.81 0.83
CA ALA A 278 8.07 15.23 0.80
C ALA A 278 7.46 15.98 2.00
N GLY A 279 8.04 15.80 3.18
CA GLY A 279 7.64 16.57 4.36
C GLY A 279 8.17 15.98 5.65
N ASP A 280 9.37 16.40 6.03
CA ASP A 280 9.95 16.16 7.35
C ASP A 280 9.04 16.82 8.42
N THR A 281 8.15 16.04 9.03
CA THR A 281 7.53 16.32 10.34
C THR A 281 7.19 15.00 11.04
N PRO A 282 7.21 14.97 12.39
CA PRO A 282 7.40 13.77 13.19
C PRO A 282 6.27 12.76 13.01
N ASP A 283 6.60 11.47 13.17
CA ASP A 283 5.67 10.33 13.29
C ASP A 283 4.32 10.75 13.89
N GLY A 284 3.37 11.03 13.00
CA GLY A 284 1.96 11.18 13.29
C GLY A 284 1.26 9.95 12.74
N ASP A 285 0.46 9.29 13.57
CA ASP A 285 -0.45 8.22 13.15
C ASP A 285 -1.25 8.69 11.92
N TRP A 286 -1.02 8.10 10.75
CA TRP A 286 -1.82 8.35 9.54
C TRP A 286 -2.98 7.36 9.48
N ILE A 287 -4.14 7.81 9.00
CA ILE A 287 -5.25 6.95 8.59
C ILE A 287 -5.27 6.92 7.07
N GLU A 288 -5.35 5.73 6.49
CA GLU A 288 -5.62 5.51 5.07
C GLU A 288 -6.84 4.58 4.94
N THR A 289 -7.82 4.99 4.15
CA THR A 289 -9.04 4.20 3.90
C THR A 289 -9.31 4.12 2.41
N SER A 290 -9.82 2.97 1.95
CA SER A 290 -10.24 2.78 0.57
C SER A 290 -11.77 2.68 0.47
N HIS A 291 -12.34 3.27 -0.58
CA HIS A 291 -13.78 3.28 -0.81
C HIS A 291 -14.08 3.01 -2.29
N ALA A 292 -14.97 2.08 -2.60
CA ALA A 292 -15.42 1.87 -3.97
C ALA A 292 -16.76 2.57 -4.21
N ALA A 293 -16.93 3.19 -5.38
CA ALA A 293 -18.18 3.76 -5.84
C ALA A 293 -18.47 3.43 -7.30
N THR A 294 -19.76 3.31 -7.60
CA THR A 294 -20.27 3.38 -8.97
C THR A 294 -21.28 4.52 -9.01
N VAL A 295 -21.11 5.47 -9.92
CA VAL A 295 -21.99 6.64 -10.09
C VAL A 295 -22.43 6.77 -11.55
N GLN A 296 -23.69 7.14 -11.76
CA GLN A 296 -24.23 7.51 -13.08
C GLN A 296 -24.18 9.02 -13.31
N ALA A 297 -24.49 9.46 -14.53
CA ALA A 297 -24.54 10.88 -14.89
C ALA A 297 -25.52 11.65 -13.98
N GLY A 298 -25.00 12.64 -13.25
CA GLY A 298 -25.72 13.46 -12.27
C GLY A 298 -25.90 12.84 -10.89
N GLU A 299 -25.41 11.63 -10.66
CA GLU A 299 -25.45 10.96 -9.37
C GLU A 299 -24.27 11.39 -8.49
N TRP A 300 -24.57 11.71 -7.23
CA TRP A 300 -23.59 12.07 -6.22
C TRP A 300 -23.43 10.96 -5.18
N ARG A 301 -22.19 10.65 -4.83
CA ARG A 301 -21.85 9.76 -3.72
C ARG A 301 -20.94 10.48 -2.73
N HIS A 302 -21.30 10.44 -1.45
CA HIS A 302 -20.59 11.15 -0.39
C HIS A 302 -19.88 10.18 0.54
N PHE A 303 -18.73 10.60 1.06
CA PHE A 303 -17.91 9.87 2.03
C PHE A 303 -17.47 10.82 3.15
N GLY A 304 -17.26 10.27 4.34
CA GLY A 304 -16.98 11.02 5.56
C GLY A 304 -18.25 11.41 6.33
N PRO A 305 -18.16 12.32 7.32
CA PRO A 305 -16.99 13.16 7.61
C PRO A 305 -15.76 12.37 8.03
N PHE A 306 -14.59 12.90 7.71
CA PHE A 306 -13.30 12.44 8.23
C PHE A 306 -12.80 13.45 9.24
N ASP A 307 -12.48 13.01 10.46
CA ASP A 307 -11.87 13.85 11.49
C ASP A 307 -10.36 13.92 11.27
N VAL A 308 -9.89 15.07 10.80
CA VAL A 308 -8.51 15.24 10.34
C VAL A 308 -7.70 16.00 11.37
N GLY A 309 -6.52 15.48 11.68
CA GLY A 309 -5.52 16.19 12.48
C GLY A 309 -4.79 17.29 11.71
N GLU A 310 -3.85 17.93 12.38
CA GLU A 310 -2.98 18.93 11.75
C GLU A 310 -2.17 18.25 10.63
N GLY A 311 -2.32 18.76 9.40
CA GLY A 311 -1.63 18.28 8.21
C GLY A 311 -2.56 17.93 7.04
N THR A 312 -1.98 17.38 5.99
CA THR A 312 -2.68 17.23 4.69
C THR A 312 -3.66 16.06 4.68
N PHE A 313 -4.91 16.34 4.28
CA PHE A 313 -5.92 15.37 3.86
C PHE A 313 -5.81 15.16 2.35
N ASP A 314 -5.34 14.00 1.90
CA ASP A 314 -5.13 13.65 0.50
C ASP A 314 -6.18 12.63 0.05
N VAL A 315 -6.85 12.90 -1.07
CA VAL A 315 -7.80 11.95 -1.68
C VAL A 315 -7.43 11.72 -3.13
N ARG A 316 -7.36 10.45 -3.48
CA ARG A 316 -7.11 9.98 -4.84
C ARG A 316 -8.29 9.15 -5.28
N MET A 317 -8.79 9.42 -6.46
CA MET A 317 -9.82 8.64 -7.12
C MET A 317 -9.23 8.06 -8.39
N GLN A 318 -9.45 6.77 -8.63
CA GLN A 318 -9.12 6.12 -9.89
C GLN A 318 -10.32 5.36 -10.41
N GLY A 319 -10.47 5.22 -11.72
CA GLY A 319 -11.61 4.47 -12.23
C GLY A 319 -11.82 4.47 -13.73
N THR A 320 -13.05 4.16 -14.11
CA THR A 320 -13.55 4.19 -15.48
C THR A 320 -14.73 5.15 -15.58
N GLY A 321 -15.04 5.61 -16.79
CA GLY A 321 -16.08 6.61 -17.03
C GLY A 321 -15.55 8.03 -16.84
N ASP A 322 -16.45 8.92 -16.44
CA ASP A 322 -16.20 10.33 -16.14
C ASP A 322 -16.87 10.63 -14.81
N ALA A 323 -16.07 10.73 -13.74
CA ALA A 323 -16.54 11.01 -12.40
C ALA A 323 -15.61 12.04 -11.78
N ASP A 324 -16.20 13.01 -11.08
CA ASP A 324 -15.48 14.16 -10.54
C ASP A 324 -15.44 14.12 -9.02
N LEU A 325 -14.23 14.24 -8.49
CA LEU A 325 -13.91 14.32 -7.07
C LEU A 325 -14.12 15.74 -6.55
N HIS A 326 -14.80 15.84 -5.42
CA HIS A 326 -15.05 17.08 -4.70
C HIS A 326 -14.70 16.91 -3.23
N LEU A 327 -13.92 17.84 -2.67
CA LEU A 327 -13.62 17.92 -1.24
C LEU A 327 -14.16 19.24 -0.68
N ARG A 328 -14.60 19.21 0.57
CA ARG A 328 -15.03 20.40 1.31
C ARG A 328 -14.85 20.22 2.81
N SER A 329 -14.43 21.29 3.47
CA SER A 329 -14.27 21.38 4.92
C SER A 329 -15.60 21.74 5.58
N GLU A 330 -15.88 21.13 6.73
CA GLU A 330 -17.02 21.37 7.62
C GLU A 330 -18.43 21.13 7.04
N ALA A 331 -18.56 20.79 5.75
CA ALA A 331 -19.83 20.43 5.11
C ALA A 331 -19.62 19.55 3.87
N ALA A 332 -20.65 18.80 3.49
CA ALA A 332 -20.64 18.02 2.24
C ALA A 332 -20.47 18.93 1.00
N PRO A 333 -19.66 18.52 0.00
CA PRO A 333 -19.55 19.24 -1.27
C PRO A 333 -20.86 19.25 -2.06
N THR A 334 -21.08 20.27 -2.88
CA THR A 334 -22.17 20.36 -3.85
C THR A 334 -21.63 20.82 -5.21
N GLU A 335 -22.48 20.85 -6.24
CA GLU A 335 -22.12 21.33 -7.59
C GLU A 335 -21.53 22.76 -7.60
N THR A 336 -21.90 23.59 -6.62
CA THR A 336 -21.48 25.01 -6.56
C THR A 336 -20.66 25.36 -5.31
N GLU A 337 -20.58 24.46 -4.35
CA GLU A 337 -19.86 24.68 -3.09
C GLU A 337 -18.90 23.53 -2.81
N TYR A 338 -17.62 23.76 -3.09
CA TYR A 338 -16.52 22.84 -2.85
C TYR A 338 -15.24 23.65 -2.59
N ASP A 339 -14.31 23.08 -1.83
CA ASP A 339 -13.01 23.71 -1.56
C ASP A 339 -11.97 23.23 -2.57
N CYS A 340 -12.08 21.99 -3.02
CA CYS A 340 -11.21 21.44 -4.05
C CYS A 340 -11.99 20.50 -4.98
N ARG A 341 -11.78 20.69 -6.28
CA ARG A 341 -12.31 19.90 -7.39
C ARG A 341 -11.30 19.96 -8.53
N PRO A 342 -10.67 18.85 -8.93
CA PRO A 342 -9.80 18.82 -10.10
C PRO A 342 -10.59 19.13 -11.38
N TYR A 343 -9.97 19.79 -12.36
CA TYR A 343 -10.58 20.03 -13.67
C TYR A 343 -9.94 19.08 -14.69
N LEU A 344 -10.02 17.78 -14.42
CA LEU A 344 -9.49 16.74 -15.31
C LEU A 344 -10.64 16.11 -16.10
N GLU A 345 -10.30 15.48 -17.22
CA GLU A 345 -11.24 14.66 -17.96
C GLU A 345 -11.09 13.20 -17.50
N GLY A 346 -12.19 12.55 -17.12
CA GLY A 346 -12.20 11.17 -16.65
C GLY A 346 -12.09 11.01 -15.14
N SER A 347 -12.25 9.78 -14.66
CA SER A 347 -12.39 9.46 -13.23
C SER A 347 -11.09 9.39 -12.40
N ASP A 348 -9.93 9.61 -13.03
CA ASP A 348 -8.62 9.55 -12.35
C ASP A 348 -8.25 10.95 -11.84
N GLU A 349 -8.59 11.25 -10.59
CA GLU A 349 -8.48 12.58 -10.00
C GLU A 349 -7.81 12.57 -8.62
N GLN A 350 -7.12 13.65 -8.26
CA GLN A 350 -6.51 13.82 -6.94
C GLN A 350 -6.77 15.22 -6.42
N CYS A 351 -7.12 15.31 -5.14
CA CYS A 351 -7.47 16.56 -4.48
C CYS A 351 -7.07 16.49 -3.01
N SER A 352 -6.54 17.58 -2.47
CA SER A 352 -6.10 17.66 -1.09
C SER A 352 -6.56 18.95 -0.41
N LEU A 353 -6.78 18.85 0.90
CA LEU A 353 -7.07 19.97 1.81
C LEU A 353 -6.15 19.88 3.03
N GLU A 354 -6.06 20.95 3.81
CA GLU A 354 -5.30 20.97 5.06
C GLU A 354 -6.24 20.87 6.25
N GLY A 355 -5.94 19.97 7.18
CA GLY A 355 -6.55 19.92 8.50
C GLY A 355 -5.96 20.97 9.46
N PRO A 356 -6.40 20.97 10.73
CA PRO A 356 -7.35 20.04 11.33
C PRO A 356 -8.80 20.45 11.06
N GLY A 357 -9.72 19.51 11.22
CA GLY A 357 -11.16 19.76 11.06
C GLY A 357 -11.88 18.58 10.43
N ARG A 358 -13.18 18.74 10.17
CA ARG A 358 -13.96 17.72 9.46
C ARG A 358 -13.88 17.96 7.97
N ILE A 359 -13.42 16.97 7.22
CA ILE A 359 -13.37 17.05 5.76
C ILE A 359 -14.34 16.02 5.18
N PHE A 360 -15.08 16.43 4.14
CA PHE A 360 -16.04 15.62 3.42
C PHE A 360 -15.56 15.40 1.99
N VAL A 361 -15.82 14.20 1.48
CA VAL A 361 -15.46 13.81 0.11
C VAL A 361 -16.75 13.48 -0.64
N ALA A 362 -16.83 13.86 -1.91
CA ALA A 362 -17.93 13.48 -2.78
C ALA A 362 -17.44 13.16 -4.19
N VAL A 363 -18.16 12.29 -4.87
CA VAL A 363 -17.94 11.90 -6.27
C VAL A 363 -19.21 12.16 -7.05
N ASN A 364 -19.11 12.89 -8.15
CA ASN A 364 -20.22 13.19 -9.05
C ASN A 364 -20.00 12.55 -10.42
N GLY A 365 -20.93 11.73 -10.91
CA GLY A 365 -20.81 11.10 -12.23
C GLY A 365 -21.24 12.00 -13.39
N TYR A 366 -20.54 11.92 -14.51
CA TYR A 366 -20.86 12.61 -15.77
C TYR A 366 -21.04 11.66 -16.96
N ALA A 367 -20.48 10.46 -16.89
CA ALA A 367 -20.73 9.38 -17.84
C ALA A 367 -21.97 8.56 -17.47
N ASP A 368 -22.53 7.82 -18.44
CA ASP A 368 -23.65 6.88 -18.21
C ASP A 368 -23.37 5.89 -17.06
N ARG A 369 -22.08 5.56 -16.86
CA ARG A 369 -21.60 4.76 -15.73
C ARG A 369 -20.12 5.01 -15.50
N SER A 370 -19.79 5.43 -14.29
CA SER A 370 -18.42 5.54 -13.79
C SER A 370 -18.23 4.58 -12.61
N VAL A 371 -17.10 3.87 -12.57
CA VAL A 371 -16.73 2.99 -11.45
C VAL A 371 -15.39 3.46 -10.94
N VAL A 372 -15.32 3.80 -9.67
CA VAL A 372 -14.16 4.42 -9.06
C VAL A 372 -13.78 3.76 -7.74
N ASP A 373 -12.48 3.77 -7.45
CA ASP A 373 -11.89 3.48 -6.15
C ASP A 373 -11.27 4.77 -5.62
N LEU A 374 -11.59 5.13 -4.39
CA LEU A 374 -11.01 6.26 -3.67
C LEU A 374 -10.03 5.74 -2.62
N ILE A 375 -8.89 6.41 -2.51
CA ILE A 375 -7.94 6.27 -1.41
C ILE A 375 -7.93 7.61 -0.68
N VAL A 376 -8.28 7.61 0.60
CA VAL A 376 -8.35 8.78 1.47
C VAL A 376 -7.29 8.63 2.55
N ARG A 377 -6.30 9.53 2.59
CA ARG A 377 -5.17 9.51 3.53
C ARG A 377 -5.09 10.81 4.31
N TYR A 378 -5.01 10.74 5.64
CA TYR A 378 -4.99 11.92 6.49
C TYR A 378 -4.36 11.68 7.86
N PRO A 379 -3.80 12.70 8.51
CA PRO A 379 -3.23 12.56 9.84
C PRO A 379 -4.34 12.38 10.88
N ARG A 380 -4.12 11.53 11.90
CA ARG A 380 -5.02 11.45 13.04
C ARG A 380 -5.05 12.79 13.80
N PRO A 381 -6.20 13.19 14.33
CA PRO A 381 -6.30 14.32 15.26
C PRO A 381 -5.34 14.15 16.43
N THR A 382 -4.39 15.07 16.59
CA THR A 382 -3.52 15.14 17.77
C THR A 382 -4.28 15.81 18.91
N PRO A 383 -4.39 15.20 20.10
CA PRO A 383 -4.96 15.89 21.26
C PRO A 383 -4.02 17.03 21.70
N ALA A 384 -4.59 18.14 22.19
CA ALA A 384 -3.83 19.31 22.66
C ALA A 384 -2.77 18.94 23.73
N PRO A 385 -1.61 19.61 23.78
CA PRO A 385 -0.46 19.14 24.55
C PRO A 385 -0.64 19.31 26.06
N GLY A 386 -0.48 18.22 26.82
CA GLY A 386 -0.37 18.26 28.28
C GLY A 386 0.03 16.94 28.95
N GLY A 387 1.32 16.78 29.29
CA GLY A 387 1.80 16.08 30.50
C GLY A 387 2.19 14.60 30.38
N ASP A 388 3.49 14.32 30.52
CA ASP A 388 4.16 13.02 30.56
C ASP A 388 3.44 11.88 31.32
N GLY A 389 3.05 10.86 30.57
CA GLY A 389 2.60 9.51 30.96
C GLY A 389 2.09 8.78 29.71
N PRO A 390 2.06 7.43 29.63
CA PRO A 390 1.32 6.77 28.55
C PRO A 390 -0.17 7.00 28.85
N ASP A 391 -0.73 8.07 28.31
CA ASP A 391 -2.15 8.38 28.46
C ASP A 391 -2.96 7.60 27.40
N PRO A 392 -4.18 7.14 27.74
CA PRO A 392 -4.98 6.28 26.88
C PRO A 392 -5.47 7.08 25.66
N GLN A 393 -5.83 6.36 24.60
CA GLN A 393 -6.59 6.91 23.47
C GLN A 393 -7.69 7.85 24.01
N PRO A 394 -7.97 9.00 23.35
CA PRO A 394 -8.98 9.94 23.83
C PRO A 394 -10.27 9.15 24.10
N THR A 395 -10.63 9.05 25.38
CA THR A 395 -11.80 8.27 25.77
C THR A 395 -13.03 9.03 25.29
N ILE A 396 -13.75 8.47 24.34
CA ILE A 396 -15.10 8.95 23.99
C ILE A 396 -15.95 8.74 25.25
N GLU A 397 -16.23 9.83 25.98
CA GLU A 397 -16.99 9.80 27.23
C GLU A 397 -18.47 9.58 26.92
N GLY A 398 -18.89 8.32 26.91
CA GLY A 398 -20.23 7.93 26.54
C GLY A 398 -20.30 6.51 25.97
N VAL A 399 -21.46 6.17 25.44
CA VAL A 399 -21.65 4.99 24.57
C VAL A 399 -21.55 5.49 23.13
N ASP A 400 -20.88 4.74 22.25
CA ASP A 400 -20.73 5.12 20.84
C ASP A 400 -20.57 3.86 19.98
N LEU A 401 -21.62 3.42 19.31
CA LEU A 401 -21.67 2.18 18.55
C LEU A 401 -21.39 2.44 17.07
N ILE A 402 -20.26 1.93 16.60
CA ILE A 402 -19.90 1.98 15.19
C ILE A 402 -19.90 0.58 14.58
N LEU A 403 -20.04 0.51 13.26
CA LEU A 403 -19.92 -0.72 12.49
C LEU A 403 -18.54 -0.81 11.85
N ARG A 404 -17.86 -1.94 12.04
CA ARG A 404 -16.53 -2.24 11.47
C ARG A 404 -16.59 -3.52 10.63
N ASP A 405 -15.71 -3.63 9.63
CA ASP A 405 -15.52 -4.84 8.83
C ASP A 405 -16.82 -5.42 8.22
N ALA A 406 -17.77 -4.55 7.87
CA ALA A 406 -19.02 -4.95 7.26
C ALA A 406 -18.79 -5.50 5.84
N ALA A 407 -19.27 -6.73 5.57
CA ALA A 407 -19.04 -7.40 4.29
C ALA A 407 -20.22 -8.28 3.87
N LEU A 408 -20.40 -8.40 2.56
CA LEU A 408 -21.25 -9.42 1.94
C LEU A 408 -20.39 -10.62 1.53
N ALA A 409 -20.90 -11.84 1.72
CA ALA A 409 -20.21 -13.04 1.22
C ALA A 409 -20.12 -13.09 -0.32
N PHE A 410 -21.00 -12.36 -1.00
CA PHE A 410 -20.99 -12.13 -2.44
C PHE A 410 -21.76 -10.85 -2.76
N ASP A 411 -21.31 -10.14 -3.79
CA ASP A 411 -21.80 -8.83 -4.24
C ASP A 411 -22.83 -8.93 -5.39
N GLU A 412 -23.19 -10.15 -5.81
CA GLU A 412 -24.24 -10.43 -6.79
C GLU A 412 -25.26 -11.46 -6.27
N ALA A 413 -26.55 -11.20 -6.46
CA ALA A 413 -27.64 -12.07 -6.04
C ALA A 413 -28.81 -12.08 -7.05
N VAL A 414 -29.72 -13.03 -6.89
CA VAL A 414 -30.98 -13.07 -7.66
C VAL A 414 -32.11 -12.70 -6.71
N ALA A 415 -33.21 -12.16 -7.23
CA ALA A 415 -34.40 -11.93 -6.41
C ALA A 415 -34.82 -13.21 -5.66
N ASP A 416 -35.27 -13.05 -4.40
CA ASP A 416 -35.66 -14.14 -3.49
C ASP A 416 -34.51 -15.06 -2.99
N THR A 417 -33.25 -14.72 -3.25
CA THR A 417 -32.10 -15.40 -2.61
C THR A 417 -31.69 -14.74 -1.30
N GLN A 418 -30.92 -15.46 -0.48
CA GLN A 418 -30.30 -14.93 0.73
C GLN A 418 -28.83 -14.61 0.48
N VAL A 419 -28.38 -13.50 1.05
CA VAL A 419 -27.01 -13.01 1.01
C VAL A 419 -26.47 -13.05 2.44
N PRO A 420 -25.46 -13.87 2.74
CA PRO A 420 -24.78 -13.83 4.02
C PRO A 420 -24.02 -12.51 4.19
N VAL A 421 -24.16 -11.91 5.36
CA VAL A 421 -23.57 -10.62 5.75
C VAL A 421 -22.85 -10.81 7.09
N SER A 422 -21.66 -10.24 7.23
CA SER A 422 -20.88 -10.18 8.49
C SER A 422 -20.51 -8.75 8.82
N VAL A 423 -20.38 -8.42 10.11
CA VAL A 423 -19.94 -7.11 10.61
C VAL A 423 -19.49 -7.22 12.07
N GLU A 424 -18.66 -6.31 12.56
CA GLU A 424 -18.43 -6.09 13.99
C GLU A 424 -19.21 -4.85 14.46
N VAL A 425 -20.05 -5.00 15.48
CA VAL A 425 -20.62 -3.87 16.22
C VAL A 425 -19.65 -3.52 17.35
N PHE A 426 -19.08 -2.32 17.34
CA PHE A 426 -18.04 -1.91 18.28
C PHE A 426 -18.45 -0.68 19.08
N ASN A 427 -18.30 -0.73 20.40
CA ASN A 427 -18.51 0.42 21.27
C ASN A 427 -17.20 1.23 21.39
N ALA A 428 -17.06 2.30 20.61
CA ALA A 428 -15.94 3.24 20.67
C ALA A 428 -15.95 4.12 21.93
N GLY A 429 -17.09 4.20 22.61
CA GLY A 429 -17.26 4.82 23.91
C GLY A 429 -16.50 4.13 25.05
N ASN A 430 -16.33 4.84 26.16
CA ASN A 430 -15.75 4.31 27.40
C ASN A 430 -16.80 3.80 28.40
N LEU A 431 -18.07 4.12 28.22
CA LEU A 431 -19.19 3.61 29.02
C LEU A 431 -19.71 2.31 28.42
N SER A 432 -20.31 1.46 29.26
CA SER A 432 -20.94 0.24 28.78
C SER A 432 -22.22 0.55 28.03
N ALA A 433 -22.31 0.11 26.77
CA ALA A 433 -23.53 0.07 26.00
C ALA A 433 -24.45 -1.02 26.55
N GLY A 434 -25.74 -0.70 26.72
CA GLY A 434 -26.76 -1.70 27.01
C GLY A 434 -26.96 -2.66 25.82
N PRO A 435 -27.73 -3.74 25.98
CA PRO A 435 -28.08 -4.59 24.84
C PRO A 435 -28.94 -3.82 23.84
N THR A 436 -28.65 -3.99 22.55
CA THR A 436 -29.37 -3.34 21.45
C THR A 436 -29.59 -4.31 20.27
N ARG A 437 -29.95 -3.81 19.09
CA ARG A 437 -30.17 -4.58 17.88
C ARG A 437 -29.40 -3.98 16.72
N LEU A 438 -28.69 -4.85 16.02
CA LEU A 438 -28.23 -4.59 14.67
C LEU A 438 -29.37 -4.96 13.72
N LYS A 439 -29.82 -4.03 12.89
CA LYS A 439 -30.85 -4.30 11.87
C LYS A 439 -30.27 -4.23 10.48
N TYR A 440 -30.82 -5.08 9.61
CA TYR A 440 -30.45 -5.20 8.21
C TYR A 440 -31.65 -4.78 7.35
N TYR A 441 -31.39 -3.91 6.39
CA TYR A 441 -32.38 -3.38 5.46
C TYR A 441 -31.93 -3.61 4.03
N PHE A 442 -32.89 -3.62 3.12
CA PHE A 442 -32.65 -3.59 1.69
C PHE A 442 -33.09 -2.24 1.14
N SER A 443 -32.19 -1.56 0.44
CA SER A 443 -32.35 -0.18 0.02
C SER A 443 -32.11 0.01 -1.48
N THR A 444 -32.73 1.07 -2.01
CA THR A 444 -32.50 1.58 -3.36
C THR A 444 -31.28 2.50 -3.44
N ASP A 445 -30.79 3.01 -2.33
CA ASP A 445 -29.66 3.94 -2.27
C ASP A 445 -28.72 3.62 -1.09
N ALA A 446 -27.64 4.39 -0.98
CA ALA A 446 -26.59 4.17 0.00
C ALA A 446 -26.82 4.97 1.30
N VAL A 447 -28.06 5.36 1.61
CA VAL A 447 -28.39 6.18 2.78
C VAL A 447 -29.37 5.43 3.68
N TRP A 448 -29.13 5.43 4.99
CA TRP A 448 -30.12 4.92 5.92
C TRP A 448 -31.28 5.92 6.06
N ASP A 449 -32.47 5.54 5.58
CA ASP A 449 -33.67 6.36 5.73
C ASP A 449 -34.99 5.56 5.80
N SER A 450 -36.12 6.27 5.75
CA SER A 450 -37.45 5.65 5.87
C SER A 450 -37.92 4.86 4.64
N GLY A 451 -37.22 4.99 3.51
CA GLY A 451 -37.42 4.21 2.28
C GLY A 451 -36.83 2.81 2.36
N ASP A 452 -35.94 2.57 3.30
CA ASP A 452 -35.27 1.30 3.49
C ASP A 452 -36.22 0.21 3.99
N THR A 453 -36.19 -0.92 3.30
CA THR A 453 -37.07 -2.01 3.68
C THR A 453 -36.37 -2.99 4.61
N TYR A 454 -36.84 -3.04 5.85
CA TYR A 454 -36.35 -3.98 6.87
C TYR A 454 -36.36 -5.45 6.40
N ARG A 455 -35.30 -6.19 6.75
CA ARG A 455 -35.10 -7.60 6.37
C ARG A 455 -34.83 -8.52 7.54
N ASN A 456 -33.91 -8.15 8.42
CA ASN A 456 -33.47 -9.02 9.49
C ASN A 456 -32.94 -8.20 10.67
N TYR A 457 -32.68 -8.85 11.79
CA TYR A 457 -31.94 -8.26 12.90
C TYR A 457 -31.11 -9.32 13.61
N ASP A 458 -30.03 -8.87 14.25
CA ASP A 458 -29.32 -9.63 15.28
C ASP A 458 -29.41 -8.90 16.63
N ALA A 459 -29.35 -9.68 17.71
CA ALA A 459 -29.40 -9.16 19.06
C ALA A 459 -27.97 -8.93 19.57
N VAL A 460 -27.60 -7.66 19.73
CA VAL A 460 -26.29 -7.29 20.24
C VAL A 460 -26.37 -7.28 21.77
N SER A 461 -25.55 -8.14 22.40
CA SER A 461 -25.44 -8.15 23.87
C SER A 461 -24.80 -6.87 24.38
N ALA A 462 -24.93 -6.58 25.68
CA ALA A 462 -24.28 -5.40 26.27
C ALA A 462 -22.77 -5.41 26.00
N LEU A 463 -22.24 -4.29 25.50
CA LEU A 463 -20.83 -4.11 25.19
C LEU A 463 -20.16 -3.26 26.26
N ALA A 464 -19.00 -3.70 26.75
CA ALA A 464 -18.15 -2.81 27.54
C ALA A 464 -17.62 -1.68 26.65
N GLY A 465 -17.10 -0.62 27.26
CA GLY A 465 -16.36 0.39 26.51
C GLY A 465 -15.17 -0.24 25.80
N SER A 466 -14.92 0.17 24.55
CA SER A 466 -13.87 -0.37 23.68
C SER A 466 -13.97 -1.88 23.39
N ALA A 467 -15.19 -2.45 23.46
CA ALA A 467 -15.44 -3.85 23.12
C ALA A 467 -16.32 -3.95 21.87
N GLY A 468 -16.11 -5.02 21.09
CA GLY A 468 -16.91 -5.35 19.92
C GLY A 468 -17.60 -6.71 20.04
N SER A 469 -18.60 -6.92 19.18
CA SER A 469 -19.27 -8.19 18.95
C SER A 469 -19.37 -8.45 17.45
N GLU A 470 -18.94 -9.64 17.03
CA GLU A 470 -19.11 -10.10 15.66
C GLU A 470 -20.56 -10.54 15.43
N GLU A 471 -21.21 -9.94 14.46
CA GLU A 471 -22.59 -10.20 14.10
C GLU A 471 -22.68 -10.72 12.67
N SER A 472 -23.65 -11.59 12.41
CA SER A 472 -23.86 -12.09 11.04
C SER A 472 -25.31 -12.46 10.78
N ALA A 473 -25.78 -12.18 9.57
CA ALA A 473 -27.13 -12.51 9.18
C ALA A 473 -27.22 -12.89 7.70
N ASN A 474 -28.20 -13.72 7.39
CA ASN A 474 -28.61 -13.94 6.00
C ASN A 474 -29.72 -12.94 5.66
N VAL A 475 -29.43 -12.03 4.73
CA VAL A 475 -30.36 -10.99 4.27
C VAL A 475 -31.03 -11.46 2.98
N ARG A 476 -32.38 -11.52 2.98
CA ARG A 476 -33.14 -11.94 1.80
C ARG A 476 -33.35 -10.77 0.83
N ILE A 477 -33.03 -10.99 -0.44
CA ILE A 477 -33.40 -10.09 -1.53
C ILE A 477 -34.90 -10.23 -1.81
N PRO A 478 -35.67 -9.13 -1.90
CA PRO A 478 -37.12 -9.21 -2.05
C PRO A 478 -37.55 -9.96 -3.31
N VAL A 479 -38.68 -10.65 -3.22
CA VAL A 479 -39.30 -11.26 -4.39
C VAL A 479 -39.68 -10.19 -5.40
N GLY A 480 -39.40 -10.42 -6.68
CA GLY A 480 -39.70 -9.47 -7.75
C GLY A 480 -38.82 -8.22 -7.75
N THR A 481 -37.69 -8.23 -7.04
CA THR A 481 -36.68 -7.18 -7.18
C THR A 481 -36.17 -7.16 -8.62
N GLU A 482 -36.30 -6.01 -9.29
CA GLU A 482 -35.83 -5.85 -10.65
C GLU A 482 -34.29 -5.91 -10.71
N PRO A 483 -33.71 -6.45 -11.81
CA PRO A 483 -32.27 -6.42 -12.01
C PRO A 483 -31.72 -4.99 -11.94
N GLY A 484 -30.68 -4.77 -11.17
CA GLY A 484 -30.17 -3.42 -10.91
C GLY A 484 -29.15 -3.36 -9.77
N SER A 485 -28.72 -2.13 -9.47
CA SER A 485 -27.90 -1.82 -8.30
C SER A 485 -28.80 -1.54 -7.11
N TRP A 486 -28.48 -2.18 -5.99
CA TRP A 486 -29.21 -2.07 -4.73
C TRP A 486 -28.20 -2.03 -3.58
N TYR A 487 -28.70 -1.83 -2.35
CA TYR A 487 -27.87 -1.81 -1.15
C TYR A 487 -28.45 -2.68 -0.04
N ILE A 488 -27.58 -3.23 0.79
CA ILE A 488 -27.93 -3.81 2.09
C ILE A 488 -27.39 -2.85 3.15
N VAL A 489 -28.30 -2.23 3.91
CA VAL A 489 -27.96 -1.25 4.95
C VAL A 489 -27.98 -1.94 6.31
N LEU A 490 -26.90 -1.80 7.07
CA LEU A 490 -26.75 -2.32 8.42
C LEU A 490 -26.79 -1.14 9.38
N VAL A 491 -27.55 -1.24 10.46
CA VAL A 491 -27.76 -0.15 11.42
C VAL A 491 -27.67 -0.72 12.84
N ALA A 492 -26.63 -0.36 13.58
CA ALA A 492 -26.56 -0.54 15.03
C ALA A 492 -27.52 0.43 15.72
N ASP A 493 -28.07 0.01 16.85
CA ASP A 493 -29.08 0.76 17.60
C ASP A 493 -30.22 1.33 16.76
N ALA A 494 -30.69 0.59 15.76
CA ALA A 494 -31.69 1.04 14.78
C ALA A 494 -33.09 1.35 15.36
N ASN A 495 -33.26 1.30 16.68
CA ASN A 495 -34.45 1.71 17.41
C ASN A 495 -34.24 3.05 18.17
N GLY A 496 -33.00 3.53 18.30
CA GLY A 496 -32.63 4.56 19.27
C GLY A 496 -32.83 4.07 20.71
N ASP A 497 -32.45 2.82 21.00
CA ASP A 497 -32.61 2.23 22.34
C ASP A 497 -31.52 2.74 23.31
N LEU A 498 -30.39 3.18 22.77
CA LEU A 498 -29.25 3.74 23.50
C LEU A 498 -29.08 5.23 23.16
N ALA A 499 -28.59 6.00 24.13
CA ALA A 499 -28.20 7.38 23.87
C ALA A 499 -26.69 7.39 23.62
N GLU A 500 -26.31 7.79 22.42
CA GLU A 500 -24.93 7.69 21.94
C GLU A 500 -24.28 9.06 21.83
N THR A 501 -22.94 9.09 21.73
CA THR A 501 -22.21 10.36 21.55
C THR A 501 -22.34 10.89 20.14
N ASP A 502 -22.42 9.99 19.16
CA ASP A 502 -22.81 10.28 17.79
C ASP A 502 -23.89 9.26 17.37
N GLU A 503 -24.99 9.77 16.83
CA GLU A 503 -26.14 8.97 16.38
C GLU A 503 -26.11 8.77 14.86
N SER A 504 -25.13 9.38 14.18
CA SER A 504 -25.04 9.44 12.73
C SER A 504 -24.06 8.44 12.12
N ASN A 505 -23.19 7.83 12.93
CA ASN A 505 -22.12 6.90 12.55
C ASN A 505 -22.47 5.41 12.81
N ASN A 506 -23.74 5.11 13.12
CA ASN A 506 -24.17 3.77 13.57
C ASN A 506 -24.62 2.86 12.42
N TRP A 507 -24.37 3.26 11.16
CA TRP A 507 -24.84 2.51 10.00
C TRP A 507 -23.85 2.47 8.84
N VAL A 508 -23.97 1.45 7.99
CA VAL A 508 -23.19 1.28 6.76
C VAL A 508 -24.04 0.67 5.66
N ALA A 509 -23.85 1.10 4.41
CA ALA A 509 -24.54 0.57 3.24
C ALA A 509 -23.58 -0.23 2.34
N LEU A 510 -23.89 -1.52 2.13
CA LEU A 510 -23.11 -2.42 1.30
C LEU A 510 -23.76 -2.58 -0.08
N PRO A 511 -23.05 -2.31 -1.20
CA PRO A 511 -23.61 -2.43 -2.54
C PRO A 511 -23.85 -3.90 -2.92
N ILE A 512 -24.96 -4.17 -3.61
CA ILE A 512 -25.26 -5.48 -4.17
C ILE A 512 -25.95 -5.36 -5.54
N ARG A 513 -25.53 -6.18 -6.50
CA ARG A 513 -26.16 -6.28 -7.81
C ARG A 513 -27.19 -7.41 -7.83
N VAL A 514 -28.42 -7.08 -8.22
CA VAL A 514 -29.47 -8.07 -8.47
C VAL A 514 -29.54 -8.37 -9.96
N ARG A 515 -29.59 -9.65 -10.34
CA ARG A 515 -29.60 -10.12 -11.74
C ARG A 515 -30.79 -11.00 -12.09
#